data_AF-A0A537K1A3-F1
#
_entry.id   AF-A0A537K1A3-F1
#
_cell.length_a   1.000
_cell.length_b   1.000
_cell.length_c   1.000
_cell.angle_alpha   90.00
_cell.angle_beta   90.00
_cell.angle_gamma   90.00
#
_symmetry.space_group_name_H-M   'P 1'
#
loop_
_entity.id
_entity.type
_entity.pdbx_description
1 polymer ?
#
loop_
_entity_poly.entity_id
_entity_poly.type
_entity_poly.pdbx_seq_one_letter_code
_entity_poly.pdbx_strand_id
1 'polypeptide(L)'
;MTDPASWIGSNTIVTLLLALIPALFRFREILLKQQDLVTEIAGIIVLMGGLVLYAETMPQWLQIQAQMAKMGLEVEGLQMLFFGSLGLMTLGGLLTLFGLLGRIMGGMKRK
;
A
#
# COMPACT_ATOMS: atom_id res chain seq x y z
N MET A 1 -24.98 47.96 27.29
CA MET A 1 -25.55 47.88 25.94
C MET A 1 -24.70 46.88 25.17
N THR A 2 -25.19 45.66 24.98
CA THR A 2 -24.49 44.60 24.22
C THR A 2 -24.85 44.75 22.76
N ASP A 3 -23.86 45.08 21.94
CA ASP A 3 -24.03 45.31 20.51
C ASP A 3 -24.54 44.04 19.81
N PRO A 4 -25.73 44.05 19.18
CA PRO A 4 -26.30 42.89 18.51
C PRO A 4 -25.44 42.41 17.33
N ALA A 5 -24.63 43.29 16.73
CA ALA A 5 -23.69 42.96 15.67
C ALA A 5 -22.54 42.03 16.13
N SER A 6 -22.08 42.19 17.38
CA SER A 6 -21.03 41.33 17.96
C SER A 6 -21.51 39.88 18.11
N TRP A 7 -22.79 39.71 18.47
CA TRP A 7 -23.42 38.42 18.69
C TRP A 7 -23.63 37.64 17.38
N ILE A 8 -24.02 38.34 16.31
CA ILE A 8 -24.18 37.76 14.97
C ILE A 8 -22.82 37.33 14.39
N GLY A 9 -21.78 38.15 14.56
CA GLY A 9 -20.42 37.81 14.14
C GLY A 9 -19.88 36.56 14.86
N SER A 10 -20.04 36.49 16.18
CA SER A 10 -19.66 35.32 16.97
C SER A 10 -20.44 34.06 16.60
N ASN A 11 -21.76 34.16 16.39
CA ASN A 11 -22.56 33.01 15.95
C ASN A 11 -22.15 32.53 14.57
N THR A 12 -21.84 33.44 13.64
CA THR A 12 -21.41 33.07 12.29
C THR A 12 -20.09 32.32 12.32
N ILE A 13 -19.12 32.75 13.14
CA ILE A 13 -17.83 32.08 13.33
C ILE A 13 -18.01 30.69 13.94
N VAL A 14 -18.85 30.57 14.97
CA VAL A 14 -19.16 29.29 15.63
C VAL A 14 -19.83 28.33 14.65
N THR A 15 -20.77 28.82 13.83
CA THR A 15 -21.47 28.01 12.81
C THR A 15 -20.50 27.56 11.70
N LEU A 16 -19.57 28.42 11.29
CA LEU A 16 -18.53 28.10 10.32
C LEU A 16 -17.58 27.01 10.84
N LEU A 17 -17.16 27.12 12.11
CA LEU A 17 -16.33 26.12 12.79
C LEU A 17 -17.06 24.78 12.93
N LEU A 18 -18.34 24.79 13.31
CA LEU A 18 -19.17 23.60 13.38
C LEU A 18 -19.39 22.94 12.01
N ALA A 19 -19.50 23.73 10.94
CA ALA A 19 -19.58 23.23 9.57
C ALA A 19 -18.24 22.64 9.06
N LEU A 20 -17.11 23.09 9.61
CA LEU A 20 -15.78 22.61 9.25
C LEU A 20 -15.55 21.17 9.74
N ILE A 21 -16.10 20.81 10.90
CA ILE A 21 -15.95 19.47 11.51
C ILE A 21 -16.39 18.35 10.54
N PRO A 22 -17.64 18.31 10.02
CA PRO A 22 -18.05 17.28 9.08
C PRO A 22 -17.31 17.38 7.74
N ALA A 23 -16.86 18.57 7.32
CA ALA A 23 -16.03 18.72 6.13
C ALA A 23 -14.66 18.04 6.30
N LEU A 24 -14.01 18.19 7.46
CA LEU A 24 -12.75 17.52 7.79
C LEU A 24 -12.92 16.00 7.85
N PHE A 25 -14.01 15.50 8.42
CA PHE A 25 -14.29 14.06 8.43
C PHE A 25 -14.48 13.50 7.02
N ARG A 26 -15.21 14.19 6.14
CA ARG A 26 -15.34 13.81 4.72
C ARG A 26 -13.99 13.86 3.99
N PHE A 27 -13.16 14.86 4.28
CA PHE A 27 -11.83 14.97 3.66
C PHE A 27 -10.91 13.82 4.09
N ARG A 28 -10.95 13.43 5.36
CA ARG A 28 -10.22 12.26 5.89
C ARG A 28 -10.65 10.95 5.21
N GLU A 29 -11.93 10.75 4.98
CA GLU A 29 -12.42 9.57 4.25
C GLU A 29 -11.93 9.53 2.80
N ILE A 30 -11.87 10.68 2.13
CA ILE A 30 -11.34 10.78 0.76
C ILE A 30 -9.84 10.49 0.74
N LEU A 31 -9.09 11.04 1.70
CA LEU A 31 -7.65 10.79 1.84
C LEU A 31 -7.34 9.31 2.07
N LEU A 32 -8.10 8.63 2.93
CA LEU A 32 -7.95 7.19 3.16
C LEU A 32 -8.17 6.38 1.88
N LYS A 33 -9.18 6.74 1.08
CA LYS A 33 -9.42 6.06 -0.22
C LYS A 33 -8.29 6.25 -1.22
N GLN A 34 -7.72 7.45 -1.27
CA GLN A 34 -6.56 7.72 -2.13
C GLN A 34 -5.32 6.99 -1.63
N GLN A 35 -5.13 6.90 -0.31
CA GLN A 35 -4.04 6.15 0.31
C GLN A 35 -4.15 4.65 0.02
N ASP A 36 -5.34 4.07 0.08
CA ASP A 36 -5.58 2.65 -0.27
C ASP A 36 -5.23 2.38 -1.74
N LEU A 37 -5.62 3.28 -2.66
CA LEU A 37 -5.27 3.19 -4.08
C LEU A 37 -3.77 3.30 -4.32
N VAL A 38 -3.09 4.23 -3.65
CA VAL A 38 -1.63 4.40 -3.75
C VAL A 38 -0.93 3.15 -3.22
N THR A 39 -1.43 2.56 -2.14
CA THR A 39 -0.88 1.33 -1.54
C THR A 39 -1.08 0.13 -2.46
N GLU A 40 -2.24 0.03 -3.12
CA GLU A 40 -2.52 -0.97 -4.16
C GLU A 40 -1.53 -0.86 -5.32
N ILE A 41 -1.35 0.34 -5.88
CA ILE A 41 -0.43 0.59 -7.00
C ILE A 41 1.02 0.33 -6.60
N ALA A 42 1.45 0.81 -5.43
CA ALA A 42 2.79 0.57 -4.92
C ALA A 42 3.04 -0.93 -4.70
N GLY A 43 2.04 -1.66 -4.19
CA GLY A 43 2.07 -3.11 -4.06
C GLY A 43 2.29 -3.81 -5.39
N ILE A 44 1.56 -3.40 -6.44
CA ILE A 44 1.71 -3.96 -7.80
C ILE A 44 3.11 -3.71 -8.35
N ILE A 45 3.67 -2.51 -8.19
CA ILE A 45 5.01 -2.18 -8.65
C ILE A 45 6.06 -3.06 -7.95
N VAL A 46 5.96 -3.18 -6.63
CA VAL A 46 6.87 -4.04 -5.83
C VAL A 46 6.73 -5.51 -6.22
N LEU A 47 5.49 -5.99 -6.44
CA LEU A 47 5.21 -7.36 -6.87
C LEU A 47 5.83 -7.65 -8.24
N MET A 48 5.64 -6.74 -9.20
CA MET A 48 6.22 -6.87 -10.54
C MET A 48 7.75 -6.82 -10.51
N GLY A 49 8.34 -5.94 -9.69
CA GLY A 49 9.78 -5.90 -9.48
C GLY A 49 10.32 -7.22 -8.92
N GLY A 50 9.65 -7.79 -7.93
CA GLY A 50 10.00 -9.10 -7.38
C GLY A 50 9.87 -10.22 -8.41
N LEU A 51 8.82 -10.21 -9.24
CA LEU A 51 8.59 -11.19 -10.29
C LEU A 51 9.70 -11.16 -11.35
N VAL A 52 10.09 -9.96 -11.80
CA VAL A 52 11.18 -9.79 -12.78
C VAL A 52 12.50 -10.33 -12.21
N LEU A 53 12.84 -9.94 -10.98
CA LEU A 53 14.04 -10.44 -10.31
C LEU A 53 14.02 -11.97 -10.14
N TYR A 54 12.87 -12.54 -9.79
CA TYR A 54 12.70 -13.99 -9.69
C TYR A 54 12.91 -14.67 -11.05
N ALA A 55 12.29 -14.14 -12.11
CA ALA A 55 12.38 -14.69 -13.45
C ALA A 55 13.81 -14.68 -14.02
N GLU A 56 14.61 -13.66 -13.66
CA GLU A 56 16.01 -13.57 -14.08
C GLU A 56 16.94 -14.46 -13.24
N THR A 57 16.68 -14.60 -11.94
CA THR A 57 17.57 -15.32 -11.01
C THR A 57 17.30 -16.82 -10.95
N MET A 58 16.05 -17.25 -11.14
CA MET A 58 15.66 -18.67 -11.06
C MET A 58 16.35 -19.58 -12.10
N PRO A 59 16.47 -19.20 -13.39
CA PRO A 59 17.15 -20.02 -14.38
C PRO A 59 18.63 -20.21 -14.04
N GLN A 60 19.29 -19.15 -13.56
CA GLN A 60 20.69 -19.18 -13.15
C GLN A 60 20.89 -20.09 -11.94
N TRP A 61 19.98 -20.03 -10.97
CA TRP A 61 19.99 -20.92 -9.81
C TRP A 61 19.83 -22.39 -10.18
N LEU A 62 18.85 -22.71 -11.03
CA LEU A 62 18.61 -24.08 -11.49
C LEU A 62 19.81 -24.64 -12.26
N GLN A 63 20.48 -23.82 -13.07
CA GLN A 63 21.70 -24.22 -13.76
C GLN A 63 22.85 -24.51 -12.80
N ILE A 64 23.05 -23.66 -11.79
CA ILE A 64 24.09 -23.87 -10.76
C ILE A 64 23.78 -25.13 -9.94
N GLN A 65 22.53 -25.33 -9.52
CA GLN A 65 22.12 -26.57 -8.85
C GLN A 65 22.41 -27.81 -9.71
N ALA A 66 22.05 -27.77 -10.99
CA ALA A 66 22.28 -28.89 -11.91
C ALA A 66 23.79 -29.17 -12.13
N GLN A 67 24.64 -28.14 -12.16
CA GLN A 67 26.08 -28.28 -12.29
C GLN A 67 26.73 -28.84 -11.02
N MET A 68 26.36 -28.32 -9.85
CA MET A 68 26.89 -28.76 -8.56
C MET A 68 26.43 -30.18 -8.21
N ALA A 69 25.18 -30.53 -8.51
CA ALA A 69 24.66 -31.90 -8.36
C ALA A 69 25.45 -32.91 -9.20
N LYS A 70 25.90 -32.53 -10.41
CA LYS A 70 26.79 -33.37 -11.24
C LYS A 70 28.19 -33.52 -10.65
N MET A 71 28.63 -32.56 -9.84
CA MET A 71 29.95 -32.57 -9.20
C MET A 71 29.92 -33.13 -7.76
N GLY A 72 28.76 -33.57 -7.26
CA GLY A 72 28.61 -34.12 -5.91
C GLY A 72 28.79 -33.08 -4.78
N LEU A 73 28.71 -31.79 -5.10
CA LEU A 73 28.87 -30.68 -4.16
C LEU A 73 27.50 -30.11 -3.77
N GLU A 74 27.36 -29.72 -2.50
CA GLU A 74 26.19 -28.97 -2.02
C GLU A 74 26.26 -27.51 -2.48
N VAL A 75 25.11 -26.91 -2.81
CA VAL A 75 25.05 -25.57 -3.39
C VAL A 75 24.83 -24.52 -2.31
N GLU A 76 25.91 -23.88 -1.88
CA GLU A 76 25.88 -22.63 -1.12
C GLU A 76 26.20 -21.48 -2.08
N GLY A 77 25.25 -20.62 -2.47
CA GLY A 77 25.66 -19.44 -3.25
C GLY A 77 24.64 -18.48 -3.87
N LEU A 78 23.38 -18.85 -4.12
CA LEU A 78 22.43 -17.93 -4.79
C LEU A 78 21.17 -17.62 -3.97
N GLN A 79 21.21 -17.91 -2.68
CA GLN A 79 20.05 -17.77 -1.80
C GLN A 79 19.56 -16.32 -1.66
N MET A 80 20.46 -15.33 -1.55
CA MET A 80 20.05 -13.98 -1.16
C MET A 80 19.19 -13.25 -2.21
N LEU A 81 19.53 -13.34 -3.50
CA LEU A 81 18.73 -12.73 -4.59
C LEU A 81 17.42 -13.49 -4.82
N PHE A 82 17.47 -14.83 -4.76
CA PHE A 82 16.29 -15.68 -4.87
C PHE A 82 15.29 -15.42 -3.73
N PHE A 83 15.73 -15.49 -2.47
CA PHE A 83 14.88 -15.18 -1.31
C PHE A 83 14.49 -13.70 -1.26
N GLY A 84 15.35 -12.79 -1.71
CA GLY A 84 15.01 -11.37 -1.85
C GLY A 84 13.87 -11.14 -2.83
N SER A 85 13.88 -11.82 -3.98
CA SER A 85 12.81 -11.74 -4.98
C SER A 85 11.49 -12.32 -4.44
N LEU A 86 11.53 -13.47 -3.74
CA LEU A 86 10.37 -14.06 -3.07
C LEU A 86 9.81 -13.13 -1.97
N GLY A 87 10.69 -12.50 -1.21
CA GLY A 87 10.33 -11.52 -0.19
C GLY A 87 9.62 -10.30 -0.79
N LEU A 88 10.17 -9.74 -1.88
CA LEU A 88 9.56 -8.64 -2.63
C LEU A 88 8.19 -9.03 -3.20
N MET A 89 8.07 -10.22 -3.78
CA MET A 89 6.79 -10.71 -4.30
C MET A 89 5.75 -10.86 -3.17
N THR A 90 6.17 -11.42 -2.03
CA THR A 90 5.26 -11.61 -0.88
C THR A 90 4.81 -10.26 -0.31
N LEU A 91 5.74 -9.32 -0.10
CA LEU A 91 5.42 -7.99 0.40
C LEU A 91 4.56 -7.19 -0.59
N GLY A 92 4.89 -7.22 -1.88
CA GLY A 92 4.10 -6.58 -2.95
C GLY A 92 2.70 -7.16 -3.04
N GLY A 93 2.56 -8.47 -2.94
CA GLY A 93 1.27 -9.17 -2.90
C GLY A 93 0.43 -8.75 -1.70
N LEU A 94 1.01 -8.72 -0.50
CA LEU A 94 0.31 -8.27 0.71
C LEU A 94 -0.12 -6.80 0.61
N LEU A 95 0.76 -5.91 0.15
CA LEU A 95 0.43 -4.49 -0.05
C LEU A 95 -0.73 -4.31 -1.03
N THR A 96 -0.70 -5.04 -2.15
CA THR A 96 -1.77 -5.01 -3.15
C THR A 96 -3.09 -5.50 -2.55
N LEU A 97 -3.06 -6.61 -1.81
CA LEU A 97 -4.24 -7.16 -1.14
C LEU A 97 -4.80 -6.21 -0.08
N PHE A 98 -3.96 -5.59 0.75
CA PHE A 98 -4.40 -4.61 1.76
C PHE A 98 -5.01 -3.37 1.12
N GLY A 99 -4.39 -2.82 0.07
CA GLY A 99 -4.96 -1.71 -0.70
C GLY A 99 -6.33 -2.05 -1.31
N LEU A 100 -6.43 -3.24 -1.93
CA LEU A 100 -7.68 -3.73 -2.51
C LEU A 100 -8.78 -3.93 -1.45
N LEU A 101 -8.44 -4.56 -0.32
CA LEU A 101 -9.36 -4.82 0.79
C LEU A 101 -9.85 -3.51 1.43
N GLY A 102 -8.96 -2.53 1.64
CA GLY A 102 -9.33 -1.20 2.13
C GLY A 102 -10.36 -0.53 1.22
N ARG A 103 -10.13 -0.62 -0.09
CA ARG A 103 -11.03 -0.07 -1.13
C ARG A 103 -12.38 -0.78 -1.17
N ILE A 104 -12.41 -2.12 -1.07
CA ILE A 104 -13.66 -2.91 -1.06
C ILE A 104 -14.47 -2.63 0.21
N MET A 105 -13.84 -2.64 1.39
CA MET A 105 -14.52 -2.33 2.66
C MET A 105 -15.03 -0.88 2.71
N GLY A 106 -14.26 0.08 2.17
CA GLY A 106 -14.67 1.47 2.03
C GLY A 106 -15.77 1.70 0.98
N GLY A 107 -15.92 0.78 0.02
CA GLY A 107 -17.02 0.74 -0.94
C GLY A 107 -18.30 0.12 -0.37
N MET A 108 -18.18 -0.93 0.45
CA MET A 108 -19.31 -1.61 1.08
C MET A 108 -20.03 -0.76 2.14
N LYS A 109 -19.32 0.07 2.92
CA LYS A 109 -19.93 0.97 3.92
C LYS A 109 -20.84 2.07 3.32
N ARG A 110 -20.90 2.23 1.99
CA ARG A 110 -21.72 3.23 1.29
C ARG A 110 -23.05 2.68 0.73
N LYS A 111 -23.40 1.42 0.98
CA LYS A 111 -24.73 0.84 0.72
C LYS A 111 -25.49 0.68 2.03
#